data_AF-A0A5A8E4Y1-F1
#
_entry.id   AF-A0A5A8E4Y1-F1
#
_cell.length_a   1.000
_cell.length_b   1.000
_cell.length_c   1.000
_cell.angle_alpha   90.00
_cell.angle_beta   90.00
_cell.angle_gamma   90.00
#
_symmetry.space_group_name_H-M   'P 1'
#
loop_
_entity.id
_entity.type
_entity.pdbx_description
1 polymer ?
#
loop_
_entity_poly.entity_id
_entity_poly.type
_entity_poly.pdbx_seq_one_letter_code
_entity_poly.pdbx_strand_id
1 'polypeptide(L)'
;MRNDQEKVFELAASGHVSVTATDALGRTLFHHLAAASRSAMIPQIVALGGDDVIDAQDHAGDTALTLAVSSAADAEACVRALLEAGADPSIPGRGGLLPVELADLAGQRAIASLLREYG
;
A
#
# COMPACT_ATOMS: atom_id res chain seq x y z
N MET A 1 -21.45 -4.37 -1.51
CA MET A 1 -20.04 -4.77 -1.29
C MET A 1 -19.02 -3.78 -1.86
N ARG A 2 -19.36 -2.88 -2.81
CA ARG A 2 -18.46 -1.78 -3.24
C ARG A 2 -18.48 -0.55 -2.32
N ASN A 3 -19.63 -0.28 -1.69
CA ASN A 3 -19.85 0.88 -0.81
C ASN A 3 -19.14 0.82 0.55
N ASP A 4 -18.87 -0.36 1.10
CA ASP A 4 -18.37 -0.44 2.48
C ASP A 4 -16.92 0.04 2.59
N GLN A 5 -16.10 -0.21 1.58
CA GLN A 5 -14.73 0.31 1.55
C GLN A 5 -14.69 1.82 1.33
N GLU A 6 -15.49 2.37 0.41
CA GLU A 6 -15.59 3.83 0.21
C GLU A 6 -16.04 4.54 1.48
N LYS A 7 -17.01 3.98 2.20
CA LYS A 7 -17.47 4.52 3.49
C LYS A 7 -16.38 4.56 4.54
N VAL A 8 -15.54 3.53 4.63
CA VAL A 8 -14.44 3.50 5.62
C VAL A 8 -13.44 4.62 5.33
N PHE A 9 -13.17 4.91 4.05
CA PHE A 9 -12.29 6.02 3.69
C PHE A 9 -12.93 7.41 3.93
N GLU A 10 -14.23 7.57 3.68
CA GLU A 10 -14.97 8.80 4.03
C GLU A 10 -15.05 9.00 5.57
N LEU A 11 -15.21 7.91 6.33
CA LEU A 11 -15.23 7.96 7.79
C LEU A 11 -13.86 8.28 8.38
N ALA A 12 -12.79 7.78 7.77
CA ALA A 12 -11.42 8.17 8.08
C ALA A 12 -11.21 9.68 7.80
N ALA A 13 -11.64 10.17 6.63
CA ALA A 13 -11.53 11.60 6.28
C ALA A 13 -12.36 12.53 7.18
N SER A 14 -13.46 12.03 7.76
CA SER A 14 -14.28 12.78 8.72
C SER A 14 -13.82 12.65 10.18
N GLY A 15 -12.71 11.95 10.44
CA GLY A 15 -12.12 11.78 11.78
C GLY A 15 -12.86 10.82 12.72
N HIS A 16 -13.85 10.07 12.20
CA HIS A 16 -14.64 9.12 13.00
C HIS A 16 -13.98 7.73 13.12
N VAL A 17 -12.97 7.46 12.29
CA VAL A 17 -12.22 6.21 12.26
C VAL A 17 -10.73 6.53 12.32
N SER A 18 -9.99 5.79 13.14
CA SER A 18 -8.53 5.91 13.19
C SER A 18 -7.92 5.45 11.87
N VAL A 19 -7.11 6.30 11.24
CA VAL A 19 -6.41 5.97 9.98
C VAL A 19 -5.32 4.92 10.16
N THR A 20 -4.94 4.66 11.41
CA THR A 20 -3.92 3.67 11.80
C THR A 20 -4.51 2.30 12.20
N ALA A 21 -5.83 2.15 12.20
CA ALA A 21 -6.47 0.90 12.60
C ALA A 21 -6.21 -0.24 11.60
N THR A 22 -6.22 -1.47 12.12
CA THR A 22 -6.12 -2.70 11.32
C THR A 22 -7.42 -3.49 11.34
N ASP A 23 -7.74 -4.19 10.25
CA ASP A 23 -8.79 -5.20 10.23
C ASP A 23 -8.37 -6.52 10.91
N ALA A 24 -9.23 -7.55 10.88
CA ALA A 24 -8.95 -8.85 11.47
C ALA A 24 -7.78 -9.62 10.81
N LEU A 25 -7.31 -9.17 9.65
CA LEU A 25 -6.15 -9.70 8.93
C LEU A 25 -4.89 -8.86 9.17
N GLY A 26 -4.94 -7.87 10.07
CA GLY A 26 -3.82 -6.96 10.32
C GLY A 26 -3.67 -5.89 9.25
N ARG A 27 -4.63 -5.76 8.31
CA ARG A 27 -4.50 -4.82 7.19
C ARG A 27 -4.90 -3.42 7.60
N THR A 28 -4.00 -2.48 7.31
CA THR A 28 -4.24 -1.03 7.46
C THR A 28 -5.01 -0.48 6.25
N LEU A 29 -5.38 0.81 6.30
CA LEU A 29 -5.95 1.50 5.15
C LEU A 29 -5.04 1.42 3.91
N PHE A 30 -3.71 1.51 4.06
CA PHE A 30 -2.78 1.42 2.92
C PHE A 30 -2.85 0.07 2.20
N HIS A 31 -3.00 -1.05 2.92
CA HIS A 31 -3.20 -2.37 2.30
C HIS A 31 -4.47 -2.41 1.46
N HIS A 32 -5.56 -1.82 1.96
CA HIS A 32 -6.82 -1.73 1.23
C HIS A 32 -6.72 -0.80 0.02
N LEU A 33 -5.99 0.32 0.13
CA LEU A 33 -5.73 1.23 -0.99
C LEU A 33 -4.91 0.56 -2.10
N ALA A 34 -3.88 -0.19 -1.72
CA ALA A 34 -3.05 -0.97 -2.63
C ALA A 34 -3.87 -2.05 -3.36
N ALA A 35 -4.65 -2.84 -2.62
CA ALA A 35 -5.49 -3.88 -3.20
C ALA A 35 -6.63 -3.34 -4.09
N ALA A 36 -7.10 -2.11 -3.84
CA ALA A 36 -8.16 -1.47 -4.60
C ALA A 36 -7.66 -0.48 -5.66
N SER A 37 -6.34 -0.35 -5.85
CA SER A 37 -5.69 0.60 -6.77
C SER A 37 -6.13 2.07 -6.55
N ARG A 38 -6.39 2.46 -5.30
CA ARG A 38 -6.86 3.81 -4.92
C ARG A 38 -5.69 4.73 -4.55
N SER A 39 -4.72 4.85 -5.45
CA SER A 39 -3.47 5.61 -5.23
C SER A 39 -3.70 7.07 -4.82
N ALA A 40 -4.74 7.71 -5.37
CA ALA A 40 -5.07 9.11 -5.10
C ALA A 40 -5.43 9.40 -3.63
N MET A 41 -5.79 8.38 -2.83
CA MET A 41 -6.14 8.55 -1.43
C MET A 41 -4.95 8.41 -0.48
N ILE A 42 -3.81 7.86 -0.96
CA ILE A 42 -2.61 7.64 -0.14
C ILE A 42 -2.14 8.95 0.51
N PRO A 43 -1.97 10.07 -0.23
CA PRO A 43 -1.54 11.34 0.39
C PRO A 43 -2.53 11.86 1.43
N GLN A 44 -3.83 11.60 1.27
CA GLN A 44 -4.85 12.02 2.23
C GLN A 44 -4.74 11.25 3.55
N ILE A 45 -4.52 9.93 3.48
CA ILE A 45 -4.33 9.10 4.68
C ILE A 45 -3.06 9.51 5.43
N VAL A 46 -1.97 9.79 4.71
CA VAL A 46 -0.74 10.35 5.30
C VAL A 46 -1.00 11.69 5.97
N ALA A 47 -1.69 12.62 5.30
CA ALA A 47 -2.02 13.93 5.86
C ALA A 47 -2.91 13.87 7.11
N LEU A 48 -3.64 12.76 7.31
CA LEU A 48 -4.45 12.49 8.50
C LEU A 48 -3.65 11.78 9.62
N GLY A 49 -2.35 11.61 9.48
CA GLY A 49 -1.47 10.96 10.47
C GLY A 49 -1.38 9.44 10.32
N GLY A 50 -1.51 8.93 9.10
CA GLY A 50 -1.36 7.50 8.81
C GLY A 50 0.06 7.05 8.50
N ASP A 51 1.01 7.98 8.36
CA ASP A 51 2.42 7.72 8.00
C ASP A 51 3.10 6.66 8.88
N ASP A 52 2.79 6.63 10.18
CA ASP A 52 3.34 5.64 11.12
C ASP A 52 3.04 4.17 10.76
N VAL A 53 2.03 3.91 9.93
CA VAL A 53 1.60 2.55 9.56
C VAL A 53 1.72 2.24 8.07
N ILE A 54 2.43 3.09 7.31
CA ILE A 54 2.62 2.90 5.86
C ILE A 54 3.38 1.61 5.53
N ASP A 55 4.32 1.26 6.41
CA ASP A 55 5.20 0.09 6.33
C ASP A 55 4.72 -1.10 7.17
N ALA A 56 3.53 -1.01 7.76
CA ALA A 56 2.95 -2.11 8.53
C ALA A 56 2.83 -3.37 7.66
N GLN A 57 3.14 -4.52 8.24
CA GLN A 57 2.89 -5.81 7.62
C GLN A 57 1.56 -6.38 8.11
N ASP A 58 0.75 -6.91 7.19
CA ASP A 58 -0.43 -7.68 7.54
C ASP A 58 -0.05 -9.06 8.13
N HIS A 59 -1.04 -9.86 8.53
CA HIS A 59 -0.80 -11.21 9.08
C HIS A 59 -0.18 -12.19 8.08
N ALA A 60 -0.18 -11.88 6.78
CA ALA A 60 0.50 -12.67 5.76
C ALA A 60 1.96 -12.23 5.55
N GLY A 61 2.38 -11.12 6.18
CA GLY A 61 3.70 -10.53 6.06
C GLY A 61 3.84 -9.56 4.89
N ASP A 62 2.73 -9.18 4.23
CA ASP A 62 2.77 -8.23 3.13
C ASP A 62 2.67 -6.80 3.65
N THR A 63 3.41 -5.87 3.04
CA THR A 63 3.20 -4.43 3.20
C THR A 63 2.23 -3.93 2.13
N ALA A 64 1.74 -2.70 2.29
CA ALA A 64 0.97 -2.05 1.23
C ALA A 64 1.75 -2.00 -0.10
N LEU A 65 3.08 -1.81 -0.03
CA LEU A 65 3.94 -1.74 -1.20
C LEU A 65 4.06 -3.10 -1.91
N THR A 66 4.22 -4.21 -1.18
CA THR A 66 4.28 -5.55 -1.82
C THR A 66 2.94 -5.98 -2.39
N LEU A 67 1.83 -5.60 -1.75
CA LEU A 67 0.49 -5.80 -2.31
C LEU A 67 0.28 -4.99 -3.60
N ALA A 68 0.77 -3.74 -3.66
CA ALA A 68 0.64 -2.90 -4.84
C ALA A 68 1.37 -3.50 -6.06
N VAL A 69 2.59 -4.04 -5.87
CA VAL A 69 3.35 -4.74 -6.92
C VAL A 69 2.63 -6.01 -7.37
N SER A 70 2.00 -6.73 -6.44
CA SER A 70 1.27 -7.97 -6.74
C SER A 70 -0.09 -7.74 -7.40
N SER A 71 -0.60 -6.50 -7.38
CA SER A 71 -1.86 -6.12 -8.02
C SER A 71 -1.66 -5.95 -9.53
N ALA A 72 -2.66 -6.36 -10.33
CA ALA A 72 -2.55 -6.35 -11.80
C ALA A 72 -3.09 -5.06 -12.46
N ALA A 73 -3.85 -4.23 -11.72
CA ALA A 73 -4.44 -2.99 -12.25
C ALA A 73 -3.77 -1.77 -11.60
N ASP A 74 -3.26 -0.84 -12.40
CA ASP A 74 -2.69 0.45 -11.96
C ASP A 74 -1.60 0.37 -10.88
N ALA A 75 -0.88 -0.77 -10.82
CA ALA A 75 0.17 -1.03 -9.86
C ALA A 75 1.25 0.05 -9.87
N GLU A 76 1.65 0.56 -11.04
CA GLU A 76 2.68 1.59 -11.15
C GLU A 76 2.29 2.89 -10.44
N ALA A 77 1.04 3.34 -10.60
CA ALA A 77 0.55 4.55 -9.95
C ALA A 77 0.45 4.38 -8.43
N CYS A 78 0.07 3.19 -7.97
CA CYS A 78 -0.04 2.90 -6.54
C CYS A 78 1.32 2.75 -5.88
N VAL A 79 2.24 2.01 -6.51
CA VAL A 79 3.65 1.89 -6.06
C VAL A 79 4.27 3.28 -5.96
N ARG A 80 4.11 4.12 -6.99
CA ARG A 80 4.64 5.48 -6.99
C ARG A 80 4.10 6.32 -5.83
N ALA A 81 2.78 6.32 -5.64
CA ALA A 81 2.15 7.07 -4.57
C ALA A 81 2.58 6.59 -3.16
N LEU A 82 2.78 5.28 -2.97
CA LEU A 82 3.31 4.74 -1.72
C LEU A 82 4.76 5.17 -1.47
N LEU A 83 5.61 5.09 -2.50
CA LEU A 83 7.02 5.51 -2.40
C LEU A 83 7.15 7.02 -2.15
N GLU A 84 6.38 7.84 -2.86
CA GLU A 84 6.32 9.29 -2.64
C GLU A 84 5.78 9.65 -1.25
N ALA A 85 4.95 8.79 -0.67
CA ALA A 85 4.45 8.90 0.70
C ALA A 85 5.43 8.41 1.77
N GLY A 86 6.59 7.87 1.37
CA GLY A 86 7.65 7.44 2.29
C GLY A 86 7.66 5.95 2.62
N ALA A 87 6.95 5.09 1.87
CA ALA A 87 7.01 3.65 2.07
C ALA A 87 8.42 3.10 1.78
N ASP A 88 8.92 2.22 2.64
CA ASP A 88 10.26 1.65 2.55
C ASP A 88 10.28 0.42 1.59
N PRO A 89 10.97 0.50 0.43
CA PRO A 89 11.07 -0.61 -0.52
C PRO A 89 12.01 -1.73 -0.08
N SER A 90 12.69 -1.59 1.07
CA SER A 90 13.59 -2.60 1.63
C SER A 90 12.88 -3.61 2.55
N ILE A 91 11.60 -3.40 2.84
CA ILE A 91 10.82 -4.32 3.69
C ILE A 91 10.31 -5.48 2.83
N PRO A 92 10.70 -6.73 3.13
CA PRO A 92 10.23 -7.88 2.39
C PRO A 92 8.75 -8.16 2.70
N GLY A 93 8.00 -8.55 1.68
CA GLY A 93 6.62 -8.98 1.82
C GLY A 93 6.49 -10.45 2.18
N ARG A 94 5.32 -11.00 1.86
CA ARG A 94 5.05 -12.42 2.03
C ARG A 94 6.05 -13.27 1.25
N GLY A 95 6.59 -14.28 1.94
CA GLY A 95 7.59 -15.18 1.36
C GLY A 95 9.03 -14.64 1.41
N GLY A 96 9.25 -13.47 2.04
CA GLY A 96 10.57 -12.90 2.23
C GLY A 96 11.14 -12.19 1.00
N LEU A 97 10.32 -11.95 -0.02
CA LEU A 97 10.73 -11.27 -1.24
C LEU A 97 10.59 -9.77 -1.08
N LEU A 98 11.61 -9.03 -1.51
CA LEU A 98 11.56 -7.59 -1.63
C LEU A 98 10.56 -7.18 -2.73
N PRO A 99 9.93 -6.00 -2.62
CA PRO A 99 9.09 -5.44 -3.67
C PRO A 99 9.73 -5.48 -5.06
N VAL A 100 11.03 -5.18 -5.16
CA VAL A 100 11.77 -5.18 -6.44
C VAL A 100 11.93 -6.59 -7.02
N GLU A 101 12.14 -7.60 -6.16
CA GLU A 101 12.25 -8.99 -6.57
C GLU A 101 10.90 -9.52 -7.08
N LEU A 102 9.79 -9.14 -6.42
CA LEU A 102 8.44 -9.42 -6.90
C LEU A 102 8.20 -8.80 -8.28
N ALA A 103 8.60 -7.55 -8.48
CA ALA A 103 8.44 -6.86 -9.76
C ALA A 103 9.29 -7.49 -10.87
N ASP A 104 10.52 -7.90 -10.58
CA ASP A 104 11.40 -8.60 -11.52
C ASP A 104 10.83 -9.97 -11.91
N LEU A 105 10.34 -10.75 -10.93
CA LEU A 105 9.70 -12.05 -11.17
C LEU A 105 8.43 -11.94 -12.00
N ALA A 106 7.64 -10.89 -11.78
CA ALA A 106 6.44 -10.59 -12.55
C ALA A 106 6.72 -9.96 -13.92
N GLY A 107 7.98 -9.63 -14.24
CA GLY A 107 8.36 -8.97 -15.49
C GLY A 107 7.93 -7.49 -15.59
N GLN A 108 7.57 -6.87 -14.47
CA GLN A 108 7.09 -5.49 -14.37
C GLN A 108 8.26 -4.50 -14.42
N ARG A 109 8.91 -4.36 -15.58
CA ARG A 109 10.14 -3.57 -15.72
C ARG A 109 10.02 -2.12 -15.25
N ALA A 110 8.87 -1.47 -15.49
CA ALA A 110 8.65 -0.09 -15.06
C ALA A 110 8.64 0.04 -13.54
N ILE A 111 7.90 -0.84 -12.86
CA ILE A 111 7.81 -0.90 -11.39
C ILE A 111 9.16 -1.30 -10.78
N ALA A 112 9.85 -2.29 -11.36
CA ALA A 112 11.17 -2.68 -10.89
C ALA A 112 12.21 -1.56 -11.06
N SER A 113 12.08 -0.71 -12.09
CA SER A 113 12.96 0.46 -12.26
C SER A 113 12.64 1.53 -11.23
N LEU A 114 11.35 1.80 -11.00
CA LEU A 114 10.88 2.77 -10.00
C LEU A 114 11.33 2.37 -8.58
N LEU A 115 11.18 1.10 -8.22
CA LEU A 115 11.60 0.60 -6.90
C LEU A 115 13.12 0.72 -6.67
N ARG A 116 13.94 0.57 -7.72
CA ARG A 116 15.39 0.79 -7.66
C ARG A 116 15.78 2.26 -7.60
N GLU A 117 14.90 3.17 -7.99
CA GLU A 117 15.15 4.61 -7.88
C GLU A 117 14.92 5.12 -6.46
N TYR A 118 13.95 4.54 -5.75
CA TYR A 118 13.64 4.84 -4.36
C TYR A 118 14.39 3.95 -3.35
N GLY A 119 15.20 3.00 -3.83
CA GLY A 119 15.96 2.02 -3.03
C GLY A 119 17.47 2.19 -3.15
#